data_AF-A0A7C5CMF2-F1
#
_entry.id   AF-A0A7C5CMF2-F1
#
_cell.length_a   1.000
_cell.length_b   1.000
_cell.length_c   1.000
_cell.angle_alpha   90.00
_cell.angle_beta   90.00
_cell.angle_gamma   90.00
#
_symmetry.space_group_name_H-M   'P 1'
#
loop_
_entity.id
_entity.type
_entity.pdbx_description
1 polymer ?
#
loop_
_entity_poly.entity_id
_entity_poly.type
_entity_poly.pdbx_seq_one_letter_code
_entity_poly.pdbx_strand_id
1 'polypeptide(L)' 'MNIIYTFHALERMRQRGISKELVELRLQSPDKREELEGVYRCVKKINNKVVVVVYRQETE' A
#
# COMPACT_ATOMS: atom_id res chain seq x y z
N MET A 1 -6.95 4.72 -11.37
CA MET A 1 -6.14 5.15 -10.21
C MET A 1 -4.70 5.14 -10.63
N ASN A 2 -4.05 6.30 -10.75
CA ASN A 2 -2.63 6.36 -11.08
C ASN A 2 -1.83 6.22 -9.77
N ILE A 3 -0.94 5.24 -9.66
CA ILE A 3 -0.17 4.99 -8.43
C ILE A 3 1.30 5.25 -8.72
N ILE A 4 1.83 6.27 -8.06
CA ILE A 4 3.24 6.62 -8.14
C ILE A 4 3.95 5.99 -6.95
N TYR A 5 4.91 5.13 -7.25
CA TYR A 5 5.75 4.49 -6.25
C TYR A 5 7.02 5.30 -6.06
N THR A 6 7.37 5.62 -4.82
CA THR A 6 8.69 6.16 -4.51
C THR A 6 9.76 5.09 -4.73
N PHE A 7 11.00 5.53 -4.97
CA PHE A 7 12.15 4.63 -5.12
C PHE A 7 12.25 3.65 -3.92
N HIS A 8 12.14 4.17 -2.69
CA HIS A 8 12.17 3.34 -1.49
C HIS A 8 11.02 2.34 -1.39
N ALA A 9 9.84 2.68 -1.91
CA ALA A 9 8.72 1.74 -1.95
C ALA A 9 9.04 0.57 -2.89
N LEU A 10 9.58 0.86 -4.08
CA LEU A 10 9.99 -0.16 -5.05
C LEU A 10 11.08 -1.08 -4.48
N GLU A 11 12.09 -0.52 -3.81
CA GLU A 11 13.14 -1.33 -3.17
C GLU A 11 12.59 -2.25 -2.08
N ARG A 12 11.73 -1.72 -1.20
CA ARG A 12 11.09 -2.52 -0.14
C ARG A 12 10.20 -3.61 -0.71
N MET A 13 9.48 -3.33 -1.79
CA MET A 13 8.67 -4.31 -2.50
C MET A 13 9.54 -5.42 -3.07
N ARG A 14 10.65 -5.08 -3.74
CA ARG A 14 11.61 -6.06 -4.28
C ARG A 14 12.21 -6.93 -3.17
N GLN A 15 12.69 -6.34 -2.08
CA GLN A 15 13.28 -7.07 -0.94
C GLN A 15 12.29 -8.00 -0.25
N ARG A 16 11.00 -7.65 -0.24
CA ARG A 16 9.95 -8.42 0.44
C ARG A 16 9.17 -9.35 -0.50
N GLY A 17 9.51 -9.38 -1.79
CA GLY A 17 8.81 -10.17 -2.80
C GLY A 17 7.34 -9.75 -2.99
N ILE A 18 7.05 -8.46 -2.91
CA ILE A 18 5.69 -7.92 -3.08
C ILE A 18 5.54 -7.37 -4.50
N SER A 19 4.62 -7.91 -5.29
CA SER A 19 4.30 -7.38 -6.62
C SER A 19 3.44 -6.12 -6.55
N LYS A 20 3.49 -5.31 -7.61
CA LYS A 20 2.66 -4.10 -7.73
C LYS A 20 1.17 -4.41 -7.69
N GLU A 21 0.74 -5.44 -8.42
CA GLU A 21 -0.65 -5.90 -8.46
C GLU A 21 -1.17 -6.21 -7.04
N LEU A 22 -0.33 -6.79 -6.19
CA LEU A 22 -0.65 -7.08 -4.80
C LEU A 22 -0.82 -5.82 -3.95
N VAL A 23 -0.14 -4.72 -4.28
CA VAL A 23 -0.36 -3.42 -3.62
C VAL A 23 -1.65 -2.79 -4.12
N GLU A 24 -1.90 -2.83 -5.42
CA GLU A 24 -3.09 -2.25 -6.06
C GLU A 24 -4.38 -2.92 -5.56
N LEU A 25 -4.39 -4.26 -5.50
CA LEU A 25 -5.52 -5.02 -4.95
C LEU A 25 -5.80 -4.67 -3.50
N ARG A 26 -4.75 -4.42 -2.70
CA ARG A 26 -4.90 -4.02 -1.28
C ARG A 26 -5.43 -2.60 -1.12
N LEU A 27 -5.14 -1.70 -2.05
CA LEU A 27 -5.70 -0.35 -2.03
C LEU A 27 -7.20 -0.36 -2.38
N GLN A 28 -7.64 -1.29 -3.23
CA GLN A 28 -9.06 -1.45 -3.59
C GLN A 28 -9.88 -2.14 -2.49
N SER A 29 -9.32 -3.15 -1.82
CA SER A 29 -10.01 -3.90 -0.76
C SER A 29 -9.09 -4.14 0.45
N PRO A 30 -8.87 -3.11 1.29
CA PRO A 30 -8.10 -3.25 2.52
C PRO A 30 -8.94 -3.90 3.63
N ASP A 31 -8.30 -4.71 4.50
CA ASP A 31 -8.96 -5.26 5.70
C ASP A 31 -9.23 -4.14 6.72
N LYS A 32 -8.31 -3.16 6.78
CA LYS A 32 -8.46 -1.94 7.56
C LYS A 32 -7.88 -0.76 6.78
N ARG A 33 -8.63 0.33 6.71
CA ARG A 33 -8.17 1.62 6.19
C ARG A 33 -8.23 2.64 7.32
N GLU A 34 -7.14 3.35 7.54
CA GLU A 34 -7.03 4.45 8.48
C GLU A 34 -6.57 5.69 7.73
N GLU A 35 -7.18 6.84 8.02
CA GLU A 35 -6.77 8.13 7.50
C GLU A 35 -6.27 8.98 8.67
N LEU A 36 -5.10 9.59 8.51
CA LEU A 36 -4.50 10.49 9.48
C LEU A 36 -3.90 11.67 8.73
N GLU A 37 -4.53 12.84 8.87
CA GLU A 37 -4.04 14.12 8.32
C GLU A 37 -3.68 14.04 6.81
N GLY A 38 -4.55 13.43 6.00
CA GLY A 38 -4.34 13.26 4.55
C GLY A 38 -3.36 12.14 4.16
N VAL A 39 -2.83 11.39 5.14
CA VAL A 39 -2.08 10.15 4.93
C VAL A 39 -3.01 8.97 5.15
N TYR A 40 -3.07 8.08 4.17
CA TYR A 40 -3.85 6.87 4.23
C TYR A 40 -2.97 5.67 4.55
N ARG A 41 -3.45 4.82 5.44
CA ARG A 41 -2.83 3.56 5.82
C ARG A 41 -3.80 2.43 5.55
N CYS A 42 -3.41 1.53 4.67
CA CYS A 42 -4.09 0.26 4.44
C CYS A 42 -3.32 -0.86 5.13
N VAL A 43 -4.03 -1.64 5.94
CA VAL A 43 -3.50 -2.85 6.57
C VAL A 43 -4.19 -4.05 5.93
N LYS A 44 -3.40 -5.00 5.48
CA LYS A 44 -3.87 -6.27 4.94
C LYS A 44 -3.11 -7.42 5.59
N LYS A 45 -3.82 -8.41 6.12
CA LYS A 45 -3.19 -9.63 6.63
C LYS A 45 -3.16 -10.67 5.51
N ILE A 46 -1.98 -11.17 5.17
CA ILE A 46 -1.81 -12.21 4.16
C ILE A 46 -1.07 -13.38 4.80
N ASN A 47 -1.78 -14.50 4.92
CA ASN A 47 -1.31 -15.68 5.65
C ASN A 47 -0.85 -15.29 7.07
N ASN A 48 0.43 -15.47 7.36
CA ASN A 48 1.04 -15.15 8.64
C ASN A 48 1.80 -13.80 8.67
N LYS A 49 1.60 -12.95 7.65
CA LYS A 49 2.29 -11.65 7.52
C LYS A 49 1.27 -10.52 7.48
N VAL A 50 1.61 -9.40 8.10
CA VAL A 50 0.83 -8.17 8.01
C VAL A 50 1.54 -7.23 7.04
N VAL A 51 0.84 -6.80 6.00
CA VAL A 51 1.34 -5.81 5.06
C VAL A 51 0.61 -4.50 5.30
N VAL A 52 1.41 -3.48 5.58
CA VAL A 52 0.96 -2.11 5.78
C VAL A 52 1.42 -1.30 4.58
N VAL A 53 0.47 -0.70 3.87
CA VAL A 53 0.71 0.24 2.78
C VAL A 53 0.35 1.63 3.29
N VAL A 54 1.29 2.55 3.23
CA VAL A 54 1.06 3.96 3.55
C VAL A 54 1.15 4.74 2.25
N TYR A 55 0.14 5.55 1.97
CA TYR A 55 0.04 6.32 0.74
C TYR A 55 -0.66 7.66 1.00
N ARG A 56 -0.49 8.59 0.07
CA ARG A 56 -1.28 9.81 0.01
C ARG A 56 -2.13 9.75 -1.25
N GLN A 57 -3.33 10.32 -1.19
CA GLN A 57 -4.13 10.56 -2.38
C GLN A 57 -3.95 12.02 -2.75
N GLU A 58 -3.44 12.28 -3.94
CA GLU A 58 -3.53 13.58 -4.56
C GLU A 58 -4.86 13.61 -5.32
N THR A 59 -5.73 14.52 -4.89
CA THR A 59 -6.97 14.83 -5.61
C THR A 59 -6.63 16.09 -6.39
N GLU A 60 -6.51 15.97 -7.71
CA GLU A 60 -6.49 17.12 -8.60
C GLU A 60 -7.87 17.75 -8.66
#